data_AF-A0A7V8YHI1-F1
#
_entry.id   AF-A0A7V8YHI1-F1
#
_cell.length_a   1.000
_cell.length_b   1.000
_cell.length_c   1.000
_cell.angle_alpha   90.00
_cell.angle_beta   90.00
_cell.angle_gamma   90.00
#
_symmetry.space_group_name_H-M   'P 1'
#
loop_
_entity.id
_entity.type
_entity.pdbx_description
1 polymer ?
#
loop_
_entity_poly.entity_id
_entity_poly.type
_entity_poly.pdbx_seq_one_letter_code
_entity_poly.pdbx_strand_id
1 'polypeptide(L)'
;MDPLLERLVDLLDVEDAESVGTSVRLPTALRDAAVLAAELGYVGSTTELTVRGLREVLESLVQRAVLDAHYQRFPGARPDLAEIALVAAELDGHPLAARPDLVRRAAVEIILITEDPSPDEVLSYAAGLAAAV
;
A
#
# COMPACT_ATOMS: atom_id res chain seq x y z
N MET A 1 -3.24 -15.84 14.18
CA MET A 1 -3.28 -15.50 12.76
C MET A 1 -3.84 -16.72 12.03
N ASP A 2 -4.43 -16.57 10.84
CA ASP A 2 -4.86 -17.72 10.04
C ASP A 2 -3.63 -18.62 9.77
N PRO A 3 -3.66 -19.94 10.05
CA PRO A 3 -2.54 -20.84 9.79
C PRO A 3 -2.06 -20.85 8.33
N LEU A 4 -2.96 -20.60 7.38
CA LEU A 4 -2.60 -20.50 5.95
C LEU A 4 -1.85 -19.20 5.65
N LEU A 5 -2.20 -18.10 6.32
CA LEU A 5 -1.49 -16.82 6.20
C LEU A 5 -0.10 -16.90 6.82
N GLU A 6 0.03 -17.55 7.98
CA GLU A 6 1.32 -17.83 8.62
C GLU A 6 2.23 -18.65 7.69
N ARG A 7 1.67 -19.73 7.10
CA ARG A 7 2.41 -20.54 6.14
C ARG A 7 2.83 -19.76 4.89
N LEU A 8 2.01 -18.81 4.43
CA LEU A 8 2.33 -17.99 3.27
C LEU A 8 3.45 -17.00 3.56
N VAL A 9 3.46 -16.38 4.75
CA VAL A 9 4.58 -15.55 5.23
C VAL A 9 5.86 -16.37 5.28
N ASP A 10 5.83 -17.55 5.92
CA ASP A 10 6.99 -18.43 6.03
C ASP A 10 7.58 -18.80 4.66
N LEU A 11 6.73 -19.03 3.64
CA LEU A 11 7.16 -19.37 2.30
C LEU A 11 7.80 -18.19 1.55
N LEU A 12 7.38 -16.96 1.85
CA LEU A 12 7.94 -15.75 1.24
C LEU A 12 9.29 -15.36 1.88
N ASP A 13 9.49 -15.65 3.16
CA ASP A 13 10.73 -15.39 3.89
C ASP A 13 11.89 -16.34 3.53
N VAL A 14 11.64 -17.42 2.78
CA VAL A 14 12.71 -18.31 2.32
C VAL A 14 13.55 -17.62 1.24
N GLU A 15 14.80 -17.32 1.59
CA GLU A 15 15.85 -16.90 0.65
C GLU A 15 16.48 -18.14 -0.03
N ASP A 16 16.80 -18.03 -1.32
CA ASP A 16 17.52 -19.05 -2.11
C ASP A 16 16.90 -20.47 -2.11
N ALA A 17 15.61 -20.56 -2.42
CA ALA A 17 14.93 -21.84 -2.65
C ALA A 17 15.29 -22.48 -4.01
N GLU A 18 15.26 -23.81 -4.07
CA GLU A 18 15.40 -24.56 -5.32
C GLU A 18 14.29 -24.16 -6.31
N SER A 19 14.68 -23.80 -7.53
CA SER A 19 13.73 -23.40 -8.58
C SER A 19 13.23 -24.61 -9.36
N VAL A 20 11.91 -24.68 -9.58
CA VAL A 20 11.30 -25.65 -10.49
C VAL A 20 10.78 -24.93 -11.73
N GLY A 21 11.08 -25.48 -12.91
CA GLY A 21 10.57 -24.94 -14.17
C GLY A 21 9.05 -25.05 -14.26
N THR A 22 8.37 -23.91 -14.38
CA THR A 22 6.91 -23.85 -14.58
C THR A 22 6.57 -23.30 -15.96
N SER A 23 5.58 -23.91 -16.62
CA SER A 23 5.04 -23.38 -17.87
C SER A 23 3.96 -22.34 -17.58
N VAL A 24 4.14 -21.12 -18.07
CA VAL A 24 3.18 -20.00 -17.93
C VAL A 24 2.80 -19.46 -19.30
N ARG A 25 1.56 -18.96 -19.42
CA ARG A 25 1.09 -18.27 -20.63
C ARG A 25 1.12 -16.77 -20.39
N LEU A 26 1.77 -16.04 -21.30
CA LEU A 26 1.84 -14.58 -21.27
C LEU A 26 1.26 -14.01 -22.57
N PRO A 27 0.57 -12.86 -22.53
CA PRO A 27 0.27 -12.10 -23.74
C PRO A 27 1.55 -11.79 -24.52
N THR A 28 1.52 -11.94 -25.85
CA THR A 28 2.71 -11.75 -26.71
C THR A 28 3.39 -10.41 -26.48
N ALA A 29 2.61 -9.32 -26.42
CA ALA A 29 3.16 -7.97 -26.18
C ALA A 29 3.90 -7.86 -24.83
N LEU A 30 3.40 -8.52 -23.79
CA LEU A 30 4.04 -8.51 -22.47
C LEU A 30 5.34 -9.35 -22.49
N ARG A 31 5.30 -10.51 -23.16
CA ARG A 31 6.49 -11.34 -23.36
C ARG A 31 7.59 -10.55 -24.10
N ASP A 32 7.23 -9.85 -25.16
CA ASP A 32 8.19 -9.09 -25.97
C ASP A 32 8.75 -7.90 -25.20
N ALA A 33 7.92 -7.20 -24.42
CA ALA A 33 8.38 -6.14 -23.52
C ALA A 33 9.37 -6.66 -22.46
N ALA A 34 9.12 -7.84 -21.89
CA ALA A 34 10.04 -8.45 -20.92
C ALA A 34 11.39 -8.83 -21.55
N VAL A 35 11.38 -9.31 -22.80
CA VAL A 35 12.61 -9.60 -23.55
C VAL A 35 13.39 -8.31 -23.79
N LEU A 36 12.75 -7.26 -24.28
CA LEU A 36 13.39 -5.96 -24.50
C LEU A 36 13.96 -5.38 -23.19
N ALA A 37 13.25 -5.51 -22.07
CA ALA A 37 13.74 -5.06 -20.77
C ALA A 37 15.03 -5.79 -20.34
N ALA A 38 15.14 -7.09 -20.64
CA ALA A 38 16.36 -7.86 -20.38
C ALA A 38 17.49 -7.47 -21.33
N GLU A 39 17.21 -7.27 -22.62
CA GLU A 39 18.20 -6.84 -23.61
C GLU A 39 18.76 -5.43 -23.31
N LEU A 40 17.92 -4.55 -22.77
CA LEU A 40 18.32 -3.22 -22.30
C LEU A 40 19.09 -3.24 -20.97
N GLY A 41 19.19 -4.41 -20.32
CA GLY A 41 19.90 -4.58 -19.05
C GLY A 41 19.16 -4.06 -17.82
N TYR A 42 17.84 -3.82 -17.91
CA TYR A 42 17.03 -3.42 -16.74
C TYR A 42 16.76 -4.58 -15.78
N VAL A 43 16.83 -5.81 -16.28
CA VAL A 43 16.72 -7.07 -15.54
C VAL A 43 17.68 -8.10 -16.13
N GLY A 44 18.13 -9.06 -15.34
CA GLY A 44 19.02 -10.13 -15.80
C GLY A 44 18.33 -11.17 -16.69
N SER A 45 17.01 -11.36 -16.55
CA SER A 45 16.23 -12.25 -17.41
C SER A 45 14.72 -12.02 -17.35
N THR A 46 13.98 -12.61 -18.30
CA THR A 46 12.51 -12.65 -18.25
C THR A 46 11.98 -13.49 -17.08
N THR A 47 12.72 -14.53 -16.66
CA THR A 47 12.39 -15.34 -15.48
C THR A 47 12.48 -14.52 -14.21
N GLU A 48 13.56 -13.75 -14.04
CA GLU A 48 13.73 -12.84 -12.91
C GLU A 48 12.54 -11.86 -12.80
N LEU A 49 12.13 -11.26 -13.92
CA LEU A 49 11.00 -10.33 -13.95
C LEU A 49 9.69 -11.03 -13.54
N THR A 50 9.49 -12.27 -13.97
CA THR A 50 8.31 -13.06 -13.62
C THR A 50 8.30 -13.44 -12.14
N VAL A 51 9.44 -13.89 -11.60
CA VAL A 51 9.59 -14.25 -10.18
C VAL A 51 9.41 -13.02 -9.30
N ARG A 52 10.09 -11.92 -9.62
CA ARG A 52 9.98 -10.65 -8.89
C ARG A 52 8.54 -10.15 -8.89
N GLY A 53 7.88 -10.08 -10.05
CA GLY A 53 6.50 -9.62 -10.14
C GLY A 53 5.53 -10.52 -9.35
N LEU A 54 5.70 -11.84 -9.40
CA LEU A 54 4.89 -12.76 -8.59
C LEU A 54 5.10 -12.52 -7.09
N ARG A 55 6.36 -12.39 -6.67
CA ARG A 55 6.72 -12.12 -5.28
C ARG A 55 6.12 -10.80 -4.79
N GLU A 56 6.31 -9.71 -5.53
CA GLU A 56 5.76 -8.38 -5.18
C GLU A 56 4.24 -8.42 -4.98
N VAL A 57 3.52 -9.12 -5.86
CA VAL A 57 2.06 -9.28 -5.74
C VAL A 57 1.69 -10.09 -4.50
N LEU A 58 2.36 -11.22 -4.26
CA LEU A 58 2.09 -12.06 -3.09
C LEU A 58 2.40 -11.34 -1.77
N GLU A 59 3.52 -10.62 -1.69
CA GLU A 59 3.91 -9.83 -0.53
C GLU A 59 2.88 -8.73 -0.24
N SER A 60 2.42 -8.00 -1.26
CA SER A 60 1.37 -6.98 -1.12
C SER A 60 0.06 -7.57 -0.57
N LEU A 61 -0.38 -8.71 -1.10
CA LEU A 61 -1.59 -9.40 -0.61
C LEU A 61 -1.43 -9.87 0.84
N VAL A 62 -0.28 -10.43 1.20
CA VAL A 62 0.03 -10.91 2.54
C VAL A 62 0.09 -9.76 3.54
N GLN A 63 0.80 -8.69 3.22
CA GLN A 63 0.88 -7.49 4.07
C GLN A 63 -0.51 -6.95 4.38
N ARG A 64 -1.38 -6.87 3.37
CA ARG A 64 -2.77 -6.44 3.58
C ARG A 64 -3.54 -7.38 4.50
N ALA A 65 -3.46 -8.69 4.26
CA ALA A 65 -4.16 -9.68 5.07
C ALA A 65 -3.67 -9.69 6.53
N VAL A 66 -2.36 -9.53 6.75
CA VAL A 66 -1.76 -9.43 8.09
C VAL A 66 -2.26 -8.18 8.82
N LEU A 67 -2.31 -7.02 8.14
CA LEU A 67 -2.86 -5.79 8.72
C LEU A 67 -4.35 -5.93 9.06
N ASP A 68 -5.15 -6.49 8.15
CA ASP A 68 -6.58 -6.70 8.39
C ASP A 68 -6.80 -7.65 9.58
N ALA A 69 -6.02 -8.74 9.68
CA ALA A 69 -6.06 -9.65 10.83
C ALA A 69 -5.60 -8.97 12.13
N HIS A 70 -4.60 -8.09 12.05
CA HIS A 70 -4.14 -7.31 13.20
C HIS A 70 -5.24 -6.37 13.70
N TYR A 71 -5.91 -5.62 12.81
CA TYR A 71 -6.97 -4.70 13.20
C TYR A 71 -8.25 -5.40 13.68
N GLN A 72 -8.53 -6.61 13.19
CA GLN A 72 -9.60 -7.43 13.77
C GLN A 72 -9.32 -7.82 15.22
N ARG A 73 -8.06 -8.14 15.53
CA ARG A 73 -7.65 -8.52 16.89
C ARG A 73 -7.45 -7.32 17.81
N PHE A 74 -6.99 -6.20 17.26
CA PHE A 74 -6.69 -4.96 17.98
C PHE A 74 -7.41 -3.80 17.29
N PRO A 75 -8.74 -3.63 17.47
CA PRO A 75 -9.49 -2.59 16.77
C PRO A 75 -8.97 -1.17 17.03
N GLY A 76 -8.49 -0.90 18.24
CA GLY A 76 -7.91 0.40 18.61
C GLY A 76 -6.52 0.66 18.07
N ALA A 77 -5.90 -0.31 17.38
CA ALA A 77 -4.62 -0.10 16.69
C ALA A 77 -4.81 0.45 15.27
N ARG A 78 -6.04 0.43 14.74
CA ARG A 78 -6.33 1.00 13.42
C ARG A 78 -6.32 2.52 13.53
N PRO A 79 -5.42 3.22 12.80
CA PRO A 79 -5.39 4.67 12.81
C PRO A 79 -6.71 5.24 12.30
N ASP A 80 -7.17 6.31 12.94
CA ASP A 80 -8.31 7.06 12.42
C ASP A 80 -7.90 7.95 11.23
N LEU A 81 -8.90 8.46 10.52
CA LEU A 81 -8.68 9.28 9.33
C LEU A 81 -7.88 10.56 9.63
N ALA A 82 -8.06 11.15 10.82
CA ALA A 82 -7.32 12.35 11.21
C ALA A 82 -5.86 12.05 11.50
N GLU A 83 -5.58 10.91 12.15
CA GLU A 83 -4.21 10.43 12.39
C GLU A 83 -3.47 10.19 11.07
N ILE A 84 -4.13 9.54 10.09
CA ILE A 84 -3.53 9.31 8.77
C ILE A 84 -3.27 10.64 8.05
N ALA A 85 -4.24 11.57 8.05
CA ALA A 85 -4.08 12.88 7.42
C ALA A 85 -2.98 13.73 8.09
N LEU A 86 -2.84 13.62 9.41
CA LEU A 86 -1.76 14.32 10.13
C LEU A 86 -0.39 13.79 9.77
N VAL A 87 -0.22 12.47 9.75
CA VAL A 87 1.04 11.86 9.34
C VAL A 87 1.37 12.20 7.87
N ALA A 88 0.38 12.18 6.98
CA ALA A 88 0.56 12.61 5.60
C ALA A 88 1.06 14.07 5.52
N ALA A 89 0.41 14.99 6.25
CA ALA A 89 0.84 16.38 6.33
C ALA A 89 2.26 16.54 6.87
N GLU A 90 2.67 15.73 7.85
CA GLU A 90 4.03 15.75 8.39
C GLU A 90 5.07 15.28 7.37
N LEU A 91 4.80 14.17 6.68
CA LEU A 91 5.67 13.61 5.65
C LEU A 91 5.87 14.56 4.48
N ASP A 92 4.82 15.28 4.10
CA ASP A 92 4.84 16.24 2.99
C ASP A 92 5.34 17.64 3.39
N GLY A 93 5.64 17.87 4.68
CA GLY A 93 6.02 19.18 5.20
C GLY A 93 4.90 20.23 5.06
N HIS A 94 3.65 19.78 5.08
CA HIS A 94 2.48 20.62 4.87
C HIS A 94 2.21 21.53 6.09
N PRO A 95 1.84 22.82 5.93
CA PRO A 95 1.60 23.74 7.05
C PRO A 95 0.54 23.28 8.05
N LEU A 96 -0.42 22.45 7.62
CA LEU A 96 -1.46 21.90 8.48
C LEU A 96 -0.95 20.89 9.51
N ALA A 97 0.26 20.34 9.35
CA ALA A 97 0.89 19.50 10.39
C ALA A 97 1.04 20.27 11.72
N ALA A 98 1.23 21.59 11.68
CA ALA A 98 1.27 22.43 12.87
C ALA A 98 -0.13 22.77 13.44
N ARG A 99 -1.21 22.27 12.84
CA ARG A 99 -2.60 22.56 13.21
C ARG A 99 -3.43 21.27 13.41
N PRO A 100 -3.03 20.37 14.33
CA PRO A 100 -3.68 19.08 14.53
C PRO A 100 -5.17 19.17 14.87
N ASP A 101 -5.57 20.17 15.66
CA ASP A 101 -6.97 20.37 16.02
C ASP A 101 -7.86 20.69 14.80
N LEU A 102 -7.30 21.39 13.81
CA LEU A 102 -8.02 21.73 12.58
C LEU A 102 -8.17 20.49 11.68
N VAL A 103 -7.13 19.67 11.56
CA VAL A 103 -7.18 18.42 10.78
C VAL A 103 -8.17 17.43 11.40
N ARG A 104 -8.18 17.28 12.73
CA ARG A 104 -9.18 16.44 13.42
C ARG A 104 -10.61 16.92 13.18
N ARG A 105 -10.83 18.23 13.28
CA ARG A 105 -12.14 18.81 12.99
C ARG A 105 -12.56 18.56 11.54
N ALA A 106 -11.66 18.76 10.59
CA ALA A 106 -11.91 18.50 9.19
C ALA A 106 -12.26 17.03 8.92
N ALA A 107 -11.54 16.09 9.54
CA ALA A 107 -11.80 14.66 9.39
C ALA A 107 -13.20 14.26 9.89
N VAL A 108 -13.67 14.87 10.98
CA VAL A 108 -15.04 14.63 11.49
C VAL A 108 -16.08 15.25 10.56
N GLU A 109 -15.86 16.47 10.08
CA GLU A 109 -16.82 17.19 9.24
C GLU A 109 -16.94 16.60 7.83
N ILE A 110 -15.83 16.14 7.23
CA ILE A 110 -15.83 15.66 5.85
C ILE A 110 -16.55 14.31 5.67
N ILE A 111 -16.54 13.44 6.68
CA ILE A 111 -17.25 12.15 6.67
C ILE A 111 -18.78 12.35 6.58
N LEU A 112 -19.29 13.53 6.98
CA LEU A 112 -20.71 13.84 6.90
C LEU A 112 -21.17 14.21 5.48
N ILE A 113 -20.24 14.53 4.57
CA ILE A 113 -20.53 15.06 3.23
C ILE A 113 -19.92 14.24 2.09
N THR A 114 -18.93 13.39 2.39
CA THR A 114 -18.22 12.55 1.42
C THR A 114 -18.24 11.10 1.89
N GLU A 115 -18.52 10.16 0.98
CA GLU A 115 -18.39 8.73 1.24
C GLU A 115 -16.92 8.31 1.13
N ASP A 116 -16.40 7.67 2.19
CA ASP A 116 -15.01 7.20 2.31
C ASP A 116 -13.93 8.24 1.95
N PRO A 117 -13.88 9.39 2.64
CA PRO A 117 -12.96 10.48 2.32
C PRO A 117 -11.50 10.07 2.53
N SER A 118 -10.66 10.45 1.57
CA SER A 118 -9.22 10.25 1.63
C SER A 118 -8.52 11.25 2.58
N PRO A 119 -7.31 10.93 3.07
CA PRO A 119 -6.50 11.87 3.86
C PRO A 119 -6.24 13.21 3.15
N ASP A 120 -6.04 13.19 1.83
CA ASP A 120 -5.79 14.42 1.05
C ASP A 120 -7.04 15.32 0.97
N GLU A 121 -8.22 14.71 0.91
CA GLU A 121 -9.49 15.45 0.95
C GLU A 121 -9.70 16.09 2.33
N VAL A 122 -9.30 15.42 3.42
CA VAL A 122 -9.31 15.99 4.77
C VAL A 122 -8.41 17.23 4.84
N LEU A 123 -7.19 17.15 4.29
CA LEU A 123 -6.26 18.28 4.26
C LEU A 123 -6.78 19.42 3.40
N SER A 124 -7.40 19.11 2.26
CA SER A 124 -8.05 20.09 1.39
C SER A 124 -9.20 20.80 2.09
N TYR A 125 -10.05 20.05 2.81
CA TYR A 125 -11.15 20.60 3.59
C TYR A 125 -10.64 21.46 4.77
N ALA A 126 -9.62 20.99 5.50
CA ALA A 126 -8.97 21.75 6.56
C ALA A 126 -8.38 23.07 6.07
N ALA A 127 -7.75 23.08 4.88
CA ALA A 127 -7.25 24.31 4.27
C ALA A 127 -8.40 25.30 3.96
N GLY A 128 -9.54 24.80 3.47
CA GLY A 128 -10.75 25.60 3.29
C GLY A 128 -11.28 26.20 4.59
N LEU A 129 -11.34 25.39 5.66
CA LEU A 129 -11.71 25.88 7.00
C LEU A 129 -10.74 26.95 7.52
N ALA A 130 -9.44 26.80 7.29
CA ALA A 130 -8.43 27.77 7.71
C ALA A 130 -8.60 29.13 7.01
N ALA A 131 -9.02 29.13 5.74
CA ALA A 131 -9.18 30.34 4.94
C ALA A 131 -10.51 31.08 5.20
N ALA A 132 -11.48 30.42 5.82
CA ALA A 132 -12.78 30.99 6.17
C ALA A 132 -12.81 31.74 7.52
N VAL A 133 -11.66 31.83 8.21
CA VAL A 133 -11.48 32.47 9.53
C VAL A 133 -10.73 33.79 9.38
#